data_AF-A0A1V5CE97-F1
#
_entry.id   AF-A0A1V5CE97-F1
#
_cell.length_a   1.000
_cell.length_b   1.000
_cell.length_c   1.000
_cell.angle_alpha   90.00
_cell.angle_beta   90.00
_cell.angle_gamma   90.00
#
_symmetry.space_group_name_H-M   'P 1'
#
loop_
_entity.id
_entity.type
_entity.pdbx_description
1 polymer ?
#
loop_
_entity_poly.entity_id
_entity_poly.type
_entity_poly.pdbx_seq_one_letter_code
_entity_poly.pdbx_strand_id
1 'polypeptide(L)' 'MGKAETNQDLYTAAMGLHASFDRRLRMLLKKSFLSEDEELEMAVLKKKKLFYKDIMEGLKEEKQGSR' A
#
# COMPACT_ATOMS: atom_id res chain seq x y z
N MET A 1 -18.30 -14.39 12.74
CA MET A 1 -17.23 -13.63 12.07
C MET A 1 -16.05 -14.55 11.90
N GLY A 2 -15.86 -15.07 10.70
CA GLY A 2 -14.81 -16.04 10.41
C GLY A 2 -13.48 -15.35 10.09
N LYS A 3 -12.35 -15.99 10.42
CA LYS A 3 -10.99 -15.51 10.10
C LYS A 3 -10.82 -15.08 8.64
N ALA A 4 -11.54 -15.73 7.71
CA ALA A 4 -11.53 -15.40 6.29
C ALA A 4 -12.19 -14.04 5.96
N GLU A 5 -13.27 -13.66 6.64
CA GLU A 5 -13.89 -12.32 6.49
C GLU A 5 -12.90 -11.26 6.98
N THR A 6 -12.28 -11.48 8.14
CA THR A 6 -11.28 -10.56 8.70
C THR A 6 -10.07 -10.38 7.77
N ASN A 7 -9.55 -11.46 7.18
CA ASN A 7 -8.44 -11.35 6.23
C ASN A 7 -8.83 -10.61 4.93
N GLN A 8 -10.08 -10.75 4.47
CA GLN A 8 -10.58 -10.04 3.29
C GLN A 8 -10.79 -8.55 3.58
N ASP A 9 -11.28 -8.19 4.76
CA ASP A 9 -11.44 -6.81 5.19
C ASP A 9 -10.08 -6.11 5.30
N LEU A 10 -9.11 -6.77 5.93
CA LEU A 10 -7.73 -6.28 6.02
C LEU A 10 -7.07 -6.10 4.65
N TYR A 11 -7.27 -7.06 3.74
CA TYR A 11 -6.75 -6.97 2.38
C TYR A 11 -7.37 -5.79 1.62
N THR A 12 -8.68 -5.57 1.76
CA THR A 12 -9.40 -4.47 1.11
C THR A 12 -8.94 -3.12 1.65
N ALA A 13 -8.76 -3.00 2.97
CA ALA A 13 -8.22 -1.79 3.59
C ALA A 13 -6.78 -1.50 3.13
N ALA A 14 -5.91 -2.53 3.12
CA ALA A 14 -4.53 -2.40 2.65
C ALA A 14 -4.46 -1.98 1.18
N MET A 15 -5.35 -2.50 0.33
CA MET A 15 -5.46 -2.11 -1.07
C MET A 15 -5.85 -0.63 -1.23
N GLY A 16 -6.84 -0.16 -0.46
CA GLY A 16 -7.25 1.23 -0.47
C GLY A 16 -6.12 2.18 -0.08
N LEU A 17 -5.39 1.85 0.99
CA LEU A 17 -4.24 2.62 1.44
C LEU A 17 -3.09 2.60 0.41
N HIS A 18 -2.72 1.41 -0.10
CA HIS A 18 -1.72 1.28 -1.17
C HIS A 18 -2.07 2.14 -2.40
N ALA A 19 -3.33 2.10 -2.84
CA ALA A 19 -3.79 2.89 -3.99
C ALA A 19 -3.74 4.40 -3.72
N SER A 20 -4.07 4.84 -2.51
CA SER A 20 -4.00 6.26 -2.13
C SER A 20 -2.56 6.79 -2.15
N PHE A 21 -1.59 6.02 -1.65
CA PHE A 21 -0.18 6.40 -1.71
C PHE A 21 0.35 6.41 -3.14
N ASP A 22 -0.05 5.45 -3.97
CA ASP A 22 0.31 5.44 -5.39
C ASP A 22 -0.23 6.68 -6.11
N ARG A 23 -1.48 7.09 -5.83
CA ARG A 23 -2.06 8.31 -6.38
C ARG A 23 -1.26 9.54 -5.99
N ARG A 24 -0.85 9.67 -4.73
CA ARG A 24 -0.03 10.80 -4.26
C ARG A 24 1.34 10.82 -4.90
N LEU A 25 2.01 9.67 -5.00
CA LEU A 25 3.28 9.54 -5.72
C LEU A 25 3.17 9.97 -7.18
N ARG A 26 2.13 9.55 -7.90
CA ARG A 26 1.89 9.99 -9.28
C ARG A 26 1.67 11.50 -9.40
N MET A 27 1.08 12.14 -8.39
CA MET A 27 0.92 13.61 -8.38
C MET A 27 2.27 14.31 -8.19
N LEU A 28 3.11 13.81 -7.28
CA LEU A 28 4.45 14.37 -7.06
C LEU A 28 5.35 14.17 -8.29
N LEU A 29 5.34 12.98 -8.90
CA LEU A 29 6.13 12.68 -10.11
C LEU A 29 5.74 13.50 -11.35
N LYS A 30 4.57 14.14 -11.36
CA LYS A 30 4.16 15.06 -12.44
C LYS A 30 4.75 16.45 -12.30
N LYS A 31 5.28 16.81 -11.13
CA LYS A 31 5.88 18.12 -10.91
C LYS A 31 7.24 18.16 -11.60
N SER A 32 7.56 19.29 -12.23
CA SER A 32 8.86 19.50 -12.90
C SER A 32 10.03 19.62 -11.90
N PHE A 33 9.71 19.99 -10.66
CA PHE A 33 10.65 20.08 -9.54
C PHE A 33 9.90 19.77 -8.23
N LEU A 34 10.60 19.16 -7.28
CA LEU A 34 10.09 18.84 -5.94
C LEU A 34 10.85 19.68 -4.92
N SER A 35 10.16 20.21 -3.92
CA SER A 35 10.85 20.75 -2.75
C SER A 35 11.45 19.61 -1.90
N GLU A 36 12.37 19.94 -1.00
CA GLU A 36 12.96 18.98 -0.05
C GLU A 36 11.88 18.23 0.75
N ASP A 37 10.83 18.93 1.19
CA ASP A 37 9.68 18.33 1.87
C ASP A 37 8.94 17.33 0.99
N GLU A 38 8.80 17.62 -0.31
CA GLU A 38 8.12 16.74 -1.26
C GLU A 38 8.98 15.53 -1.64
N GLU A 39 10.30 15.67 -1.71
CA GLU A 39 11.22 14.55 -1.88
C GLU A 39 11.16 13.62 -0.66
N LEU A 40 11.16 14.19 0.55
CA LEU A 40 10.97 13.46 1.78
C LEU A 40 9.61 12.77 1.82
N GLU A 41 8.55 13.47 1.40
CA GLU A 41 7.21 12.91 1.28
C GLU A 41 7.21 11.70 0.32
N MET A 42 7.83 11.83 -0.86
CA MET A 42 7.94 10.72 -1.80
C MET A 42 8.66 9.51 -1.19
N ALA A 43 9.75 9.72 -0.44
CA ALA A 43 10.47 8.64 0.22
C ALA A 43 9.59 7.92 1.25
N VAL A 44 8.83 8.68 2.06
CA VAL A 44 7.89 8.14 3.04
C VAL A 44 6.75 7.39 2.36
N LEU A 45 6.17 7.94 1.30
CA LEU A 45 5.08 7.33 0.55
C LEU A 45 5.50 6.00 -0.10
N LYS A 46 6.72 5.93 -0.65
CA LYS A 46 7.28 4.67 -1.19
C LYS A 46 7.39 3.59 -0.12
N LYS A 47 7.91 3.94 1.07
CA LYS A 47 8.01 3.00 2.21
C LYS A 47 6.64 2.51 2.66
N LYS A 48 5.66 3.42 2.80
CA LYS A 48 4.28 3.07 3.16
C LYS A 48 3.64 2.17 2.10
N LYS A 49 3.80 2.50 0.82
CA LYS A 49 3.29 1.68 -0.29
C LYS A 49 3.86 0.27 -0.26
N LEU A 50 5.17 0.12 -0.03
CA LEU A 50 5.81 -1.19 0.09
C LEU A 50 5.24 -1.99 1.27
N PHE A 51 5.11 -1.37 2.44
CA PHE A 51 4.53 -2.01 3.63
C PHE A 51 3.13 -2.60 3.37
N TYR A 52 2.23 -1.85 2.73
CA TYR A 52 0.89 -2.36 2.42
C TYR A 52 0.90 -3.40 1.29
N LYS A 53 1.87 -3.36 0.37
CA LYS A 53 2.09 -4.42 -0.61
C LYS A 53 2.49 -5.72 0.11
N ASP A 54 3.41 -5.67 1.06
CA ASP A 54 3.88 -6.84 1.80
C ASP A 54 2.74 -7.45 2.63
N ILE A 55 1.87 -6.62 3.26
CA ILE A 55 0.65 -7.09 3.92
C ILE A 55 -0.26 -7.83 2.93
N MET A 56 -0.52 -7.24 1.76
CA MET A 56 -1.38 -7.85 0.75
C MET A 56 -0.79 -9.17 0.23
N GLU A 57 0.53 -9.25 0.06
CA GLU A 57 1.22 -10.46 -0.37
C GLU A 57 1.15 -11.54 0.71
N GLY A 58 1.43 -11.22 1.97
CA GLY A 58 1.28 -12.17 3.08
C GLY A 58 -0.14 -12.72 3.21
N LEU A 59 -1.17 -11.87 3.09
CA LEU A 59 -2.58 -12.32 3.11
C LEU A 59 -2.95 -13.20 1.91
N LYS A 60 -2.33 -13.00 0.74
CA LYS A 60 -2.50 -13.87 -0.43
C LYS A 60 -1.80 -15.22 -0.25
N GLU A 61 -0.63 -15.24 0.38
CA GLU A 61 0.12 -16.47 0.68
C GLU A 61 -0.63 -17.31 1.71
N GLU A 62 -1.19 -16.72 2.77
CA GLU A 62 -2.03 -17.43 3.74
C GLU A 62 -3.25 -18.10 3.08
N LYS A 63 -3.88 -17.42 2.11
CA LYS A 63 -4.98 -17.99 1.32
C LYS A 63 -4.55 -19.17 0.44
N GLN A 64 -3.29 -19.20 0.00
CA GLN A 64 -2.77 -20.24 -0.88
C GLN A 64 -2.18 -21.43 -0.11
N GLY A 65 -1.62 -21.20 1.08
CA GLY A 65 -1.08 -22.25 1.97
C GLY A 65 -2.12 -23.01 2.79
N SER A 66 -3.42 -22.65 2.70
CA SER A 66 -4.53 -23.37 3.32
C SER A 66 -5.20 -24.39 2.37
N ARG A 67 -4.48 -24.89 1.35
CA ARG A 67 -4.94 -25.96 0.44
C ARG A 67 -4.25 -27.27 0.72
#